data_AF-A0A7J8SY75-F1
#
_entry.id   AF-A0A7J8SY75-F1
#
_cell.length_a   1.000
_cell.length_b   1.000
_cell.length_c   1.000
_cell.angle_alpha   90.00
_cell.angle_beta   90.00
_cell.angle_gamma   90.00
#
_symmetry.space_group_name_H-M   'P 1'
#
loop_
_entity.id
_entity.type
_entity.pdbx_description
1 polymer ?
#
loop_
_entity_poly.entity_id
_entity_poly.type
_entity_poly.pdbx_seq_one_letter_code
_entity_poly.pdbx_strand_id
1 'polypeptide(L)'
;MASFFKVLTKIDIERTLSLPDSCLQALQQSQRRHGGKKLKVKDDVGILWNFRCTIRSGAVRRLHIVSGWIQFVRFKRLNTGDAIVLYKDDDRVTGPHYKIEVVKDHGDNYSSFAHKKEIYAQMYTSYEEIAKHAERVC
;
A
#
# COMPACT_ATOMS: atom_id res chain seq x y z
N MET A 1 -0.52 -12.74 1.75
CA MET A 1 -0.63 -11.38 2.28
C MET A 1 -0.93 -10.48 1.10
N ALA A 2 -1.99 -9.67 1.15
CA ALA A 2 -2.25 -8.71 0.09
C ALA A 2 -1.31 -7.51 0.29
N SER A 3 -0.27 -7.44 -0.53
CA SER A 3 0.67 -6.33 -0.60
C SER A 3 0.51 -5.60 -1.91
N PHE A 4 0.54 -4.28 -1.84
CA PHE A 4 0.42 -3.39 -2.97
C PHE A 4 1.71 -2.59 -3.12
N PHE A 5 2.35 -2.71 -4.28
CA PHE A 5 3.50 -1.91 -4.64
C PHE A 5 3.11 -0.86 -5.68
N LYS A 6 3.62 0.37 -5.52
CA LYS A 6 3.48 1.43 -6.52
C LYS A 6 4.66 2.37 -6.57
N VAL A 7 5.16 2.60 -7.78
CA VAL A 7 6.01 3.75 -8.09
C VAL A 7 5.15 5.01 -8.17
N LEU A 8 5.52 6.02 -7.40
CA LEU A 8 4.80 7.28 -7.28
C LEU A 8 5.04 8.14 -8.52
N THR A 9 3.94 8.51 -9.16
CA THR A 9 3.93 9.44 -10.27
C THR A 9 3.83 10.88 -9.77
N LYS A 10 4.04 11.85 -10.68
CA LYS A 10 3.79 13.26 -10.40
C LYS A 10 2.40 13.52 -9.80
N ILE A 11 1.38 12.84 -10.32
CA ILE A 11 -0.01 12.96 -9.80
C ILE A 11 -0.11 12.47 -8.37
N ASP A 12 0.57 11.36 -8.06
CA ASP A 12 0.58 10.84 -6.69
C ASP A 12 1.25 11.83 -5.75
N ILE A 13 2.39 12.41 -6.12
CA ILE A 13 3.12 13.37 -5.27
C ILE A 13 2.35 14.68 -5.07
N GLU A 14 1.75 15.22 -6.14
CA GLU A 14 1.16 16.57 -6.09
C GLU A 14 -0.30 16.60 -5.65
N ARG A 15 -1.05 15.50 -5.86
CA ARG A 15 -2.51 15.52 -5.72
C ARG A 15 -3.05 14.41 -4.83
N THR A 16 -2.91 13.16 -5.25
CA THR A 16 -3.60 12.05 -4.57
C THR A 16 -3.03 10.70 -4.97
N LEU A 17 -2.93 9.80 -3.99
CA LEU A 17 -2.65 8.40 -4.25
C LEU A 17 -3.90 7.68 -4.74
N SER A 18 -3.80 7.13 -5.95
CA SER A 18 -4.80 6.21 -6.50
C SER A 18 -4.32 4.77 -6.41
N LEU A 19 -5.13 3.91 -5.78
CA LEU A 19 -4.88 2.49 -5.54
C LEU A 19 -5.89 1.62 -6.31
N PRO A 20 -5.46 0.47 -6.88
CA PRO A 20 -6.34 -0.45 -7.60
C PRO A 20 -7.20 -1.30 -6.66
N ASP A 21 -8.11 -2.07 -7.26
CA ASP A 21 -9.16 -2.84 -6.58
C ASP A 21 -8.69 -3.96 -5.65
N SER A 22 -7.52 -4.53 -5.88
CA SER A 22 -6.95 -5.53 -4.99
C SER A 22 -6.72 -4.96 -3.58
N CYS A 23 -6.33 -3.69 -3.48
CA CYS A 23 -6.18 -2.99 -2.21
C CYS A 23 -7.53 -2.69 -1.55
N LEU A 24 -8.57 -2.46 -2.36
CA LEU A 24 -9.94 -2.23 -1.91
C LEU A 24 -10.55 -3.44 -1.22
N GLN A 25 -10.36 -4.65 -1.73
CA GLN A 25 -10.92 -5.85 -1.12
C GLN A 25 -10.38 -6.07 0.30
N ALA A 26 -9.07 -5.88 0.49
CA ALA A 26 -8.46 -5.95 1.81
C ALA A 26 -9.08 -4.90 2.75
N LEU A 27 -9.22 -3.66 2.29
CA LEU A 27 -9.79 -2.56 3.08
C LEU A 27 -11.27 -2.77 3.40
N GLN A 28 -12.08 -3.23 2.45
CA GLN A 28 -13.52 -3.42 2.60
C GLN A 28 -13.87 -4.45 3.69
N GLN A 29 -13.03 -5.47 3.92
CA GLN A 29 -13.22 -6.41 5.02
C GLN A 29 -13.11 -5.73 6.40
N SER A 30 -12.21 -4.75 6.54
CA SER A 30 -12.03 -3.99 7.80
C SER A 30 -13.08 -2.88 8.01
N GLN A 31 -13.69 -2.39 6.94
CA GLN A 31 -14.58 -1.20 6.94
C GLN A 31 -16.06 -1.51 7.20
N ARG A 32 -16.48 -2.78 7.27
CA ARG A 32 -17.90 -3.15 7.51
C ARG A 32 -18.45 -2.72 8.88
N ARG A 33 -17.62 -2.19 9.79
CA ARG A 33 -18.04 -1.90 11.17
C ARG A 33 -18.38 -0.44 11.49
N HIS A 34 -17.77 0.60 10.92
CA HIS A 34 -18.04 1.98 11.35
C HIS A 34 -17.93 3.03 10.24
N GLY A 35 -18.92 3.92 10.17
CA GLY A 35 -19.09 4.94 9.14
C GLY A 35 -17.88 5.86 8.94
N GLY A 36 -17.53 6.08 7.67
CA GLY A 36 -16.45 6.95 7.23
C GLY A 36 -15.17 6.16 6.90
N LYS A 37 -14.80 6.16 5.61
CA LYS A 37 -13.69 5.46 4.97
C LYS A 37 -12.30 5.87 5.48
N LYS A 38 -12.00 5.66 6.77
CA LYS A 38 -10.70 5.96 7.39
C LYS A 38 -9.81 4.73 7.27
N LEU A 39 -8.68 4.89 6.59
CA LEU A 39 -7.62 3.90 6.52
C LEU A 39 -6.51 4.28 7.49
N LYS A 40 -6.34 3.47 8.53
CA LYS A 40 -5.25 3.59 9.51
C LYS A 40 -4.07 2.76 9.05
N VAL A 41 -2.91 3.39 8.88
CA VAL A 41 -1.69 2.73 8.40
C VAL A 41 -0.53 3.13 9.27
N LYS A 42 0.24 2.16 9.74
CA LYS A 42 1.47 2.39 10.49
C LYS A 42 2.64 2.44 9.52
N ASP A 43 3.55 3.39 9.68
CA ASP A 43 4.76 3.42 8.87
C ASP A 43 5.91 2.61 9.52
N ASP A 44 7.04 2.57 8.83
CA ASP A 44 8.29 1.91 9.20
C ASP A 44 8.86 2.33 10.57
N VAL A 45 8.63 3.59 10.97
CA VAL A 45 9.06 4.14 12.26
C VAL A 45 7.96 4.07 13.33
N GLY A 46 6.82 3.49 12.98
CA GLY A 46 5.72 3.23 13.88
C GLY A 46 4.68 4.35 14.04
N ILE A 47 4.77 5.43 13.24
CA ILE A 47 3.80 6.52 13.24
C ILE A 47 2.49 6.04 12.60
N LEU A 48 1.37 6.35 13.27
CA LEU A 48 0.03 6.00 12.79
C LEU A 48 -0.57 7.11 11.92
N TRP A 49 -0.70 6.83 10.63
CA TRP A 49 -1.30 7.70 9.64
C TRP A 49 -2.79 7.39 9.46
N ASN A 50 -3.62 8.44 9.49
CA ASN A 50 -5.07 8.34 9.32
C ASN A 50 -5.48 8.93 7.96
N PHE A 51 -5.52 8.08 6.94
CA PHE A 51 -5.94 8.48 5.60
C PHE A 51 -7.46 8.47 5.47
N ARG A 52 -8.01 9.51 4.84
CA ARG A 52 -9.40 9.49 4.40
C ARG A 52 -9.45 9.03 2.96
N CYS A 53 -10.24 8.01 2.69
CA CYS A 53 -10.33 7.40 1.38
C CYS A 53 -11.72 7.61 0.76
N THR A 54 -11.78 7.67 -0.57
CA THR A 54 -13.02 7.52 -1.32
C THR A 54 -12.85 6.35 -2.28
N ILE A 55 -13.98 5.74 -2.64
CA ILE A 55 -14.01 4.63 -3.59
C ILE A 55 -14.76 5.20 -4.77
N ARG A 56 -14.09 5.34 -5.91
CA ARG A 56 -14.73 5.78 -7.14
C ARG A 56 -15.31 4.56 -7.83
N SER A 57 -16.63 4.55 -8.03
CA SER A 57 -17.33 3.55 -8.82
C SER A 57 -17.15 3.84 -10.31
N GLY A 58 -16.87 2.81 -11.10
CA GLY A 58 -16.66 2.84 -12.55
C GLY A 58 -16.30 1.44 -13.06
N ALA A 59 -15.91 1.30 -14.34
CA ALA A 59 -15.51 0.01 -14.92
C ALA A 59 -14.35 -0.65 -14.18
N VAL A 60 -13.43 0.15 -13.63
CA VAL A 60 -12.40 -0.28 -12.67
C VAL A 60 -12.60 0.57 -11.42
N ARG A 61 -12.90 -0.09 -10.29
CA ARG A 61 -13.04 0.62 -9.03
C ARG A 61 -11.62 1.03 -8.58
N ARG A 62 -11.54 2.21 -7.96
CA ARG A 62 -10.26 2.76 -7.48
C ARG A 62 -10.46 3.41 -6.14
N LEU A 63 -9.48 3.22 -5.26
CA LEU A 63 -9.43 3.91 -3.99
C LEU A 63 -8.55 5.14 -4.13
N HIS A 64 -9.11 6.28 -3.77
CA HIS A 64 -8.42 7.56 -3.79
C HIS A 64 -8.24 8.02 -2.35
N ILE A 65 -7.01 8.39 -1.97
CA ILE A 65 -6.79 9.05 -0.68
C ILE A 65 -7.10 10.54 -0.85
N VAL A 66 -8.20 10.99 -0.25
CA VAL A 66 -8.67 12.38 -0.32
C VAL A 66 -8.14 13.27 0.81
N SER A 67 -7.57 12.68 1.86
CA SER A 67 -6.94 13.43 2.96
C SER A 67 -5.85 12.62 3.66
N GLY A 68 -4.82 13.28 4.18
CA GLY A 68 -3.67 12.69 4.87
C GLY A 68 -2.48 12.41 3.95
N TRP A 69 -2.72 12.13 2.66
CA TRP A 69 -1.67 11.72 1.73
C TRP A 69 -0.61 12.78 1.47
N ILE A 70 -1.01 14.03 1.17
CA ILE A 70 -0.03 15.09 0.90
C ILE A 70 0.79 15.45 2.14
N GLN A 71 0.20 15.32 3.35
CA GLN A 71 0.97 15.45 4.59
C GLN A 71 2.02 14.35 4.72
N PHE A 72 1.65 13.10 4.41
CA PHE A 72 2.59 11.97 4.40
C PHE A 72 3.73 12.18 3.39
N VAL A 73 3.41 12.59 2.16
CA VAL A 73 4.40 12.91 1.10
C VAL A 73 5.42 13.93 1.59
N ARG A 74 4.96 15.03 2.20
CA ARG A 74 5.83 16.08 2.71
C ARG A 74 6.69 15.60 3.89
N PHE A 75 6.08 14.86 4.81
CA PHE A 75 6.78 14.34 6.00
C PHE A 75 7.89 13.35 5.62
N LYS A 76 7.59 12.40 4.73
CA LYS A 76 8.55 11.39 4.22
C LYS A 76 9.43 11.91 3.09
N ARG A 77 9.29 13.19 2.71
CA ARG A 77 10.03 13.86 1.62
C ARG A 77 10.00 13.03 0.33
N LEU A 78 8.81 12.56 -0.06
CA LEU A 78 8.65 11.69 -1.24
C LEU A 78 8.78 12.47 -2.54
N ASN A 79 9.41 11.84 -3.53
CA ASN A 79 9.59 12.39 -4.88
C ASN A 79 8.97 11.47 -5.94
N THR A 80 8.81 12.01 -7.15
CA THR A 80 8.42 11.17 -8.30
C THR A 80 9.51 10.12 -8.53
N GLY A 81 9.12 8.85 -8.70
CA GLY A 81 10.06 7.73 -8.84
C GLY A 81 10.30 6.94 -7.56
N ASP A 82 10.07 7.54 -6.38
CA ASP A 82 9.97 6.79 -5.11
C ASP A 82 8.84 5.77 -5.22
N ALA A 83 8.90 4.70 -4.45
CA ALA A 83 7.84 3.71 -4.38
C ALA A 83 7.30 3.56 -2.96
N ILE A 84 6.10 3.01 -2.88
CA ILE A 84 5.50 2.58 -1.61
C ILE A 84 5.12 1.11 -1.68
N VAL A 85 5.19 0.46 -0.53
CA VAL A 85 4.59 -0.86 -0.28
C VAL A 85 3.53 -0.70 0.78
N LEU A 86 2.30 -1.07 0.47
CA LEU A 86 1.16 -1.06 1.40
C LEU A 86 0.68 -2.48 1.59
N TYR A 87 0.67 -2.99 2.80
CA TYR A 87 0.24 -4.36 3.07
C TYR A 87 -0.56 -4.47 4.36
N LYS A 88 -1.36 -5.54 4.44
CA LYS A 88 -2.05 -5.93 5.67
C LYS A 88 -1.13 -6.86 6.46
N ASP A 89 -0.87 -6.50 7.71
CA ASP A 89 -0.17 -7.32 8.68
C ASP A 89 -1.21 -7.94 9.62
N ASP A 90 -1.33 -9.27 9.56
CA ASP A 90 -2.24 -10.06 10.37
C ASP A 90 -1.50 -10.53 11.64
N ASP A 91 -1.05 -9.57 12.44
CA ASP A 91 -0.41 -9.81 13.73
C ASP A 91 -1.42 -10.46 14.70
N ARG A 92 -1.07 -11.65 15.22
CA ARG A 92 -1.91 -12.42 16.15
C ARG A 92 -2.05 -11.76 17.53
N VAL A 93 -1.13 -10.89 17.91
CA VAL A 93 -1.10 -10.20 19.21
C VAL A 93 -1.82 -8.87 19.14
N THR A 94 -1.48 -8.03 18.17
CA THR A 94 -2.05 -6.67 18.06
C THR A 94 -3.30 -6.59 17.19
N GLY A 95 -3.63 -7.69 16.50
CA GLY A 95 -4.71 -7.77 15.55
C GLY A 95 -4.32 -7.24 14.16
N PRO A 96 -5.19 -7.44 13.16
CA PRO A 96 -4.94 -7.04 11.78
C PRO A 96 -4.79 -5.52 11.66
N HIS A 97 -3.68 -5.06 11.09
CA HIS A 97 -3.43 -3.65 10.82
C HIS A 97 -2.74 -3.44 9.46
N TYR A 98 -2.76 -2.21 8.94
CA TYR A 98 -2.05 -1.90 7.69
C TYR A 98 -0.70 -1.27 7.98
N LYS A 99 0.28 -1.59 7.14
CA LYS A 99 1.60 -0.99 7.13
C LYS A 99 1.92 -0.34 5.79
N ILE A 100 2.63 0.78 5.83
CA ILE A 100 3.16 1.47 4.65
C ILE A 100 4.67 1.66 4.78
N GLU A 101 5.39 1.21 3.77
CA GLU A 101 6.83 1.38 3.66
C GLU A 101 7.15 2.24 2.44
N VAL A 102 8.24 3.00 2.54
CA VAL A 102 8.74 3.88 1.49
C VAL A 102 10.05 3.33 0.96
N VAL A 103 10.15 3.21 -0.35
CA VAL A 103 11.36 2.81 -1.05
C VAL A 103 11.83 4.02 -1.85
N LYS A 104 13.02 4.54 -1.51
CA LYS A 104 13.58 5.72 -2.19
C LYS A 104 14.18 5.36 -3.54
N ASP A 105 13.98 6.24 -4.51
CA ASP A 105 14.68 6.14 -5.78
C ASP A 105 16.12 6.65 -5.58
N HIS A 106 17.09 5.74 -5.50
CA HIS A 106 18.48 6.08 -5.16
C HIS A 106 19.26 6.80 -6.29
N GLY A 107 18.60 7.17 -7.39
CA GLY A 107 19.21 7.94 -8.50
C GLY A 107 20.22 7.17 -9.34
N ASP A 108 20.72 6.03 -8.86
CA ASP A 108 21.44 5.04 -9.62
C ASP A 108 20.45 4.09 -10.29
N ASN A 109 20.13 4.37 -11.55
CA ASN A 109 19.14 3.60 -12.33
C ASN A 109 19.33 2.06 -12.26
N TYR A 110 20.56 1.58 -12.03
CA TYR A 110 20.85 0.16 -11.88
C TYR A 110 20.48 -0.41 -10.50
N SER A 111 20.87 0.23 -9.40
CA SER A 111 20.55 -0.25 -8.04
C SER A 111 19.08 -0.06 -7.71
N SER A 112 18.48 1.06 -8.14
CA SER A 112 17.03 1.27 -8.02
C SER A 112 16.23 0.21 -8.77
N PHE A 113 16.63 -0.13 -10.01
CA PHE A 113 15.95 -1.18 -10.78
C PHE A 113 16.14 -2.57 -10.15
N ALA A 114 17.36 -2.91 -9.73
CA ALA A 114 17.66 -4.19 -9.07
C ALA A 114 16.89 -4.32 -7.75
N HIS A 115 16.90 -3.28 -6.90
CA HIS A 115 16.20 -3.27 -5.63
C HIS A 115 14.68 -3.31 -5.79
N LYS A 116 14.12 -2.56 -6.75
CA LYS A 116 12.69 -2.66 -7.10
C LYS A 116 12.36 -4.08 -7.59
N LYS A 117 13.18 -4.67 -8.47
CA LYS A 117 12.98 -6.03 -9.00
C LYS A 117 13.07 -7.08 -7.89
N GLU A 118 13.98 -6.93 -6.94
CA GLU A 118 14.11 -7.77 -5.74
C GLU A 118 12.85 -7.70 -4.89
N ILE A 119 12.36 -6.49 -4.57
CA ILE A 119 11.10 -6.29 -3.83
C ILE A 119 9.93 -6.92 -4.57
N TYR A 120 9.83 -6.73 -5.89
CA TYR A 120 8.81 -7.36 -6.72
C TYR A 120 8.91 -8.89 -6.71
N ALA A 121 10.12 -9.45 -6.80
CA ALA A 121 10.36 -10.89 -6.78
C ALA A 121 10.03 -11.50 -5.41
N GLN A 122 10.42 -10.85 -4.32
CA GLN A 122 10.09 -11.27 -2.95
C GLN A 122 8.57 -11.20 -2.71
N MET A 123 7.92 -10.13 -3.19
CA MET A 123 6.47 -9.99 -3.12
C MET A 123 5.75 -11.10 -3.90
N TYR A 124 6.19 -11.40 -5.12
CA TYR A 124 5.57 -12.42 -5.98
C TYR A 124 5.80 -13.84 -5.45
N THR A 125 7.01 -14.13 -4.98
CA THR A 125 7.36 -15.42 -4.36
C THR A 125 6.52 -15.67 -3.09
N SER A 126 6.37 -14.65 -2.24
CA SER A 126 5.50 -14.72 -1.06
C SER A 126 4.04 -15.00 -1.45
N TYR A 127 3.56 -14.40 -2.54
CA TYR A 127 2.20 -14.61 -3.02
C TYR A 127 1.97 -16.03 -3.54
N GLU A 128 2.89 -16.56 -4.36
CA GLU A 128 2.84 -17.91 -4.91
C GLU A 128 2.85 -18.98 -3.82
N GLU A 129 3.72 -18.85 -2.81
CA GLU A 129 3.79 -19.82 -1.70
C GLU A 129 2.50 -19.81 -0.84
N ILE A 130 1.89 -18.63 -0.66
CA ILE A 130 0.61 -18.51 0.04
C ILE A 130 -0.54 -19.10 -0.78
N ALA A 131 -0.56 -18.90 -2.09
CA ALA A 131 -1.56 -19.50 -2.98
C ALA A 131 -1.49 -21.03 -2.95
N LYS A 132 -0.28 -21.60 -3.07
CA LYS A 132 -0.05 -23.05 -2.95
C LYS A 132 -0.46 -23.62 -1.59
N HIS A 133 -0.26 -22.86 -0.50
CA HIS A 133 -0.70 -23.30 0.82
C HIS A 133 -2.23 -23.29 0.95
N ALA A 134 -2.90 -22.26 0.42
CA ALA A 134 -4.36 -22.16 0.44
C ALA A 134 -5.05 -23.28 -0.37
N GLU A 135 -4.43 -23.74 -1.47
CA GLU A 135 -4.93 -24.84 -2.29
C GLU A 135 -4.76 -26.23 -1.65
N ARG A 136 -3.79 -26.42 -0.75
CA ARG A 136 -3.56 -27.68 -0.04
C ARG A 136 -4.43 -27.86 1.21
N VAL A 137 -5.06 -26.79 1.67
CA VAL A 137 -5.86 -26.74 2.91
C VAL A 137 -7.37 -26.67 2.60
N CYS A 138 -7.75 -26.64 1.31
CA CYS A 138 -9.11 -26.86 0.82
C CYS A 138 -9.27 -28.31 0.34
#